data_AF-A0A1X4I1A6-F1
#
_entry.id   AF-A0A1X4I1A6-F1
#
_cell.length_a   1.000
_cell.length_b   1.000
_cell.length_c   1.000
_cell.angle_alpha   90.00
_cell.angle_beta   90.00
_cell.angle_gamma   90.00
#
_symmetry.space_group_name_H-M   'P 1'
#
loop_
_entity.id
_entity.type
_entity.pdbx_description
1 polymer ?
#
loop_
_entity_poly.entity_id
_entity_poly.type
_entity_poly.pdbx_seq_one_letter_code
_entity_poly.pdbx_strand_id
1 'polypeptide(L)'
;MDPVRYRILGTTQALRPDGTVVPVGGARLRALLTVLALRTGRTVPVGLLVDEVWGDADPPADATGALQALVGRLRRTLGADQ
;
A
#
# COMPACT_ATOMS: atom_id res chain seq x y z
N MET A 1 -7.24 -32.80 12.28
CA MET A 1 -6.08 -31.97 12.67
C MET A 1 -5.95 -30.88 11.62
N ASP A 2 -6.20 -29.62 12.00
CA ASP A 2 -5.99 -28.51 11.08
C ASP A 2 -4.48 -28.36 10.78
N PRO A 3 -4.08 -28.28 9.50
CA PRO A 3 -2.68 -28.26 9.13
C PRO A 3 -1.98 -26.98 9.60
N VAL A 4 -0.71 -27.13 9.99
CA VAL A 4 0.19 -26.02 10.34
C VAL A 4 0.41 -25.15 9.10
N ARG A 5 0.18 -23.83 9.22
CA ARG A 5 0.45 -22.84 8.15
C ARG A 5 1.71 -22.04 8.47
N TYR A 6 2.67 -22.04 7.55
CA TYR A 6 3.89 -21.25 7.65
C TYR A 6 3.92 -20.18 6.56
N ARG A 7 4.13 -18.91 6.92
CA ARG A 7 4.26 -17.79 5.96
C ARG A 7 5.41 -16.88 6.40
N ILE A 8 6.44 -16.74 5.57
CA ILE A 8 7.67 -16.02 5.92
C ILE A 8 7.79 -14.75 5.06
N LEU A 9 6.74 -13.93 5.05
CA LEU A 9 6.67 -12.61 4.37
C LEU A 9 6.43 -12.68 2.84
N GLY A 10 5.23 -13.11 2.45
CA GLY A 10 4.73 -12.97 1.08
C GLY A 10 4.37 -11.52 0.71
N THR A 11 3.75 -11.34 -0.45
CA THR A 11 3.31 -10.03 -0.95
C THR A 11 2.47 -9.28 0.08
N THR A 12 2.65 -7.96 0.22
CA THR A 12 1.87 -7.11 1.13
C THR A 12 0.37 -7.37 0.98
N GLN A 13 -0.30 -7.72 2.08
CA GLN A 13 -1.73 -7.98 2.14
C GLN A 13 -2.41 -7.02 3.12
N ALA A 14 -3.62 -6.59 2.77
CA ALA A 14 -4.54 -5.97 3.70
C ALA A 14 -5.65 -6.99 4.04
N LEU A 15 -6.01 -7.07 5.31
CA LEU A 15 -7.05 -7.96 5.83
C LEU A 15 -8.12 -7.10 6.48
N ARG A 16 -9.39 -7.46 6.27
CA ARG A 16 -10.50 -6.95 7.07
C ARG A 16 -10.47 -7.55 8.48
N PRO A 17 -11.21 -6.98 9.46
CA PRO A 17 -11.28 -7.54 10.81
C PRO A 17 -11.76 -9.00 10.87
N ASP A 18 -12.56 -9.43 9.90
CA ASP A 18 -13.05 -10.82 9.76
C ASP A 18 -12.01 -11.78 9.13
N GLY A 19 -10.80 -11.28 8.80
CA GLY A 19 -9.75 -12.05 8.14
C GLY A 19 -9.87 -12.13 6.62
N THR A 20 -10.90 -11.53 6.01
CA THR A 20 -11.07 -11.50 4.56
C THR A 20 -10.02 -10.61 3.89
N VAL A 21 -9.37 -11.13 2.84
CA VAL A 21 -8.37 -10.37 2.07
C VAL A 21 -9.01 -9.19 1.36
N VAL A 22 -8.44 -8.00 1.53
CA VAL A 22 -8.73 -6.83 0.72
C VAL A 22 -7.81 -6.85 -0.51
N PRO A 23 -8.35 -6.89 -1.74
CA PRO A 23 -7.55 -6.95 -2.94
C PRO A 23 -6.88 -5.59 -3.22
N VAL A 24 -5.63 -5.44 -2.80
CA VAL A 24 -4.80 -4.26 -3.11
C VAL A 24 -4.18 -4.43 -4.49
N GLY A 25 -4.78 -3.78 -5.49
CA GLY A 25 -4.41 -3.94 -6.89
C GLY A 25 -3.14 -3.19 -7.30
N GLY A 26 -2.20 -3.89 -7.94
CA GLY A 26 -1.03 -3.31 -8.59
C GLY A 26 0.19 -3.14 -7.68
N ALA A 27 1.38 -3.11 -8.29
CA ALA A 27 2.66 -3.01 -7.57
C ALA A 27 2.78 -1.68 -6.80
N ARG A 28 2.46 -0.54 -7.45
CA ARG A 28 2.54 0.80 -6.83
C ARG A 28 1.61 0.98 -5.64
N LEU A 29 0.39 0.44 -5.71
CA LEU A 29 -0.57 0.55 -4.60
C LEU A 29 -0.11 -0.29 -3.39
N ARG A 30 0.47 -1.47 -3.64
CA ARG A 30 1.10 -2.28 -2.59
C ARG A 30 2.35 -1.62 -2.02
N ALA A 31 3.20 -1.01 -2.85
CA ALA A 31 4.36 -0.26 -2.39
C ALA A 31 3.94 0.88 -1.45
N LEU A 32 2.96 1.70 -1.87
CA LEU A 32 2.42 2.77 -1.03
C LEU A 32 1.90 2.24 0.31
N LEU A 33 1.12 1.16 0.29
CA LEU A 33 0.62 0.53 1.52
C LEU A 33 1.76 0.05 2.42
N THR A 34 2.79 -0.60 1.86
CA THR A 34 3.96 -1.05 2.62
C THR A 34 4.67 0.12 3.29
N VAL A 35 4.96 1.18 2.55
CA VAL A 35 5.66 2.37 3.03
C VAL A 35 4.93 3.02 4.20
N LEU A 36 3.60 3.12 4.11
CA LEU A 36 2.74 3.64 5.16
C LEU A 36 2.67 2.68 6.36
N ALA A 37 2.57 1.37 6.13
CA ALA A 37 2.53 0.37 7.20
C ALA A 37 3.84 0.30 8.00
N LEU A 38 4.98 0.56 7.36
CA LEU A 38 6.29 0.67 8.05
C LEU A 38 6.43 1.97 8.86
N ARG A 39 5.58 2.97 8.59
CA ARG A 39 5.64 4.31 9.19
C ARG A 39 4.32 4.69 9.88
N THR A 40 3.68 3.73 10.53
CA THR A 40 2.41 3.92 11.24
C THR A 40 2.47 5.07 12.25
N GLY A 41 1.39 5.87 12.29
CA GLY A 41 1.24 7.00 13.22
C GLY A 41 2.12 8.22 12.94
N ARG A 42 2.86 8.25 11.83
CA ARG A 42 3.76 9.36 11.47
C ARG A 42 3.39 9.97 10.12
N THR A 43 3.52 11.28 10.02
CA THR A 43 3.41 11.98 8.73
C THR A 43 4.63 11.64 7.87
N VAL A 44 4.39 11.22 6.63
CA VAL A 44 5.44 10.90 5.66
C VAL A 44 5.49 12.01 4.59
N PRO A 45 6.67 12.61 4.33
CA PRO A 45 6.79 13.63 3.29
C PRO A 45 6.44 13.08 1.89
N VAL A 46 5.84 13.92 1.05
CA VAL A 46 5.44 13.56 -0.32
C VAL A 46 6.62 13.05 -1.15
N GLY A 47 7.76 13.75 -1.11
CA GLY A 47 8.95 13.33 -1.86
C GLY A 47 9.41 11.92 -1.50
N LEU A 48 9.47 11.61 -0.20
CA LEU A 48 9.82 10.26 0.26
C LEU A 48 8.80 9.21 -0.18
N LEU A 49 7.50 9.53 -0.19
CA LEU A 49 6.48 8.62 -0.72
C LEU A 49 6.65 8.38 -2.22
N VAL A 50 7.01 9.41 -2.99
CA VAL A 50 7.31 9.25 -4.42
C VAL A 50 8.53 8.35 -4.61
N ASP A 51 9.63 8.64 -3.92
CA ASP A 51 10.87 7.86 -4.05
C ASP A 51 10.65 6.38 -3.70
N GLU A 52 9.90 6.09 -2.64
CA GLU A 52 9.67 4.71 -2.19
C GLU A 52 8.62 3.96 -3.04
N VAL A 53 7.62 4.66 -3.60
CA VAL A 53 6.57 4.02 -4.42
C VAL A 53 7.09 3.67 -5.81
N TRP A 54 7.99 4.49 -6.35
CA TRP A 54 8.57 4.28 -7.66
C TRP A 54 9.92 3.55 -7.61
N GLY A 55 10.66 3.66 -6.51
CA GLY A 55 11.94 2.98 -6.31
C GLY A 55 12.94 3.36 -7.40
N ASP A 56 13.47 2.36 -8.10
CA ASP A 56 14.41 2.56 -9.20
C ASP A 56 13.74 3.00 -10.52
N ALA A 57 12.41 3.01 -10.59
CA ALA A 57 11.69 3.46 -11.78
C ALA A 57 11.49 4.97 -11.76
N ASP A 58 11.58 5.61 -12.92
CA ASP A 58 11.30 7.05 -13.01
C ASP A 58 9.83 7.37 -12.63
N PRO A 59 9.61 8.37 -11.75
CA PRO A 59 8.28 8.86 -11.48
C PRO A 59 7.72 9.61 -12.71
N PRO A 60 6.38 9.66 -12.88
CA PRO A 60 5.76 10.46 -13.92
C PRO A 60 6.07 11.95 -13.71
N ALA A 61 5.97 12.73 -14.79
CA ALA A 61 6.21 14.18 -14.76
C ALA A 61 5.39 14.90 -13.68
N ASP A 62 4.14 14.48 -13.47
CA ASP A 62 3.32 14.89 -12.32
C ASP A 62 3.30 13.79 -11.24
N ALA A 63 4.42 13.66 -10.52
CA ALA A 63 4.56 12.68 -9.45
C ALA A 63 3.58 12.92 -8.30
N THR A 64 3.29 14.19 -7.99
CA THR A 64 2.38 14.55 -6.89
C THR A 64 0.95 14.17 -7.22
N GLY A 65 0.44 14.52 -8.40
CA GLY A 65 -0.90 14.13 -8.85
C GLY A 65 -1.05 12.61 -8.95
N ALA A 66 -0.02 11.92 -9.45
CA ALA A 66 0.00 10.46 -9.49
C ALA A 66 -0.06 9.83 -8.09
N LEU A 67 0.70 10.37 -7.12
CA LEU A 67 0.66 9.90 -5.73
C LEU A 67 -0.72 10.14 -5.11
N GLN A 68 -1.32 11.33 -5.31
CA GLN A 68 -2.66 11.63 -4.82
C GLN A 68 -3.71 10.66 -5.39
N ALA A 69 -3.61 10.31 -6.68
CA ALA A 69 -4.48 9.31 -7.30
C ALA A 69 -4.31 7.93 -6.66
N LEU A 70 -3.07 7.51 -6.37
CA LEU A 70 -2.78 6.26 -5.66
C LEU A 70 -3.35 6.26 -4.23
N VAL A 71 -3.19 7.36 -3.48
CA VAL A 71 -3.74 7.52 -2.12
C VAL A 71 -5.27 7.43 -2.15
N GLY A 72 -5.93 8.15 -3.07
CA GLY A 72 -7.39 8.10 -3.22
C GLY A 72 -7.87 6.69 -3.57
N ARG A 73 -7.15 5.98 -4.45
CA ARG A 73 -7.46 4.58 -4.75
C ARG A 73 -7.27 3.68 -3.53
N LEU A 74 -6.20 3.86 -2.76
CA LEU A 74 -5.91 3.05 -1.58
C LEU A 74 -7.00 3.22 -0.52
N ARG A 75 -7.44 4.45 -0.24
CA ARG A 75 -8.54 4.73 0.69
C ARG A 75 -9.83 4.02 0.29
N ARG A 76 -10.24 4.12 -0.98
CA ARG A 76 -11.41 3.40 -1.50
C ARG A 76 -11.25 1.88 -1.40
N THR A 77 -10.09 1.34 -1.73
CA THR A 77 -9.81 -0.10 -1.64
C THR A 77 -9.90 -0.61 -0.21
N LEU A 78 -9.39 0.14 0.76
CA LEU A 78 -9.44 -0.23 2.19
C LEU A 78 -10.80 0.04 2.84
N GLY A 79 -11.72 0.70 2.14
CA GLY A 79 -13.04 1.04 2.67
C GLY A 79 -13.04 2.21 3.63
N ALA A 80 -12.03 3.10 3.58
CA ALA A 80 -11.96 4.28 4.45
C ALA A 80 -12.97 5.38 4.09
N ASP A 81 -13.59 5.28 2.90
CA ASP A 81 -14.63 6.19 2.43
C ASP A 81 -16.04 5.54 2.48
N GLN A 82 -16.20 4.42 3.19
CA GLN A 82 -17.48 3.80 3.58
C GLN A 82 -17.66 3.91 5.09
#